data_AF-A0A9N9WIH7-F1
#
_entry.id   AF-A0A9N9WIH7-F1
#
_cell.length_a   1.000
_cell.length_b   1.000
_cell.length_c   1.000
_cell.angle_alpha   90.00
_cell.angle_beta   90.00
_cell.angle_gamma   90.00
#
_symmetry.space_group_name_H-M   'P 1'
#
loop_
_entity.id
_entity.type
_entity.pdbx_description
1 polymer ?
#
loop_
_entity_poly.entity_id
_entity_poly.type
_entity_poly.pdbx_seq_one_letter_code
_entity_poly.pdbx_strand_id
1 'polypeptide(L)'
;MNIRNCSSFSKMVWIRFPIHFHVFVMYIYAQYYGFIIILPIMINHPSEIIGGIGIKALGWKTVWVATFQTVFIFLALTYDILEWMNKQDTERAKKIMYWRDVLYNGLVVPFTLFVTSLFWTVYAIDRELVYPEVFDSVVPWWFNHCVHTNIAIVVLIETLLTPRRQPTNKSLELKLTTFTSFGYAAIYYSIYYFTGRWLYNVFGIMTWWQVSLFQCLIWASAYFFYFTHFMVNRLFHGSEDKTAVNKSVTVENNGSTKTVKFGSLQKNTPEESFTSDNWHLKYRSLRDKFENSRL
;
A
#
# COMPACT_ATOMS: atom_id res chain seq x y z
N MET A 1 6.10 27.80 -6.75
CA MET A 1 5.16 27.29 -5.72
C MET A 1 3.95 28.21 -5.76
N ASN A 2 2.80 27.75 -6.27
CA ASN A 2 1.67 28.60 -6.62
C ASN A 2 0.72 28.71 -5.41
N ILE A 3 0.50 29.93 -4.92
CA ILE A 3 -0.17 30.27 -3.64
C ILE A 3 -1.61 29.74 -3.55
N ARG A 4 -2.24 29.38 -4.68
CA ARG A 4 -3.60 28.82 -4.72
C ARG A 4 -3.74 27.39 -4.17
N ASN A 5 -2.65 26.62 -4.05
CA ASN A 5 -2.71 25.26 -3.49
C ASN A 5 -2.59 25.21 -1.95
N CYS A 6 -2.09 26.27 -1.30
CA CYS A 6 -1.95 26.30 0.16
C CYS A 6 -3.30 26.33 0.89
N SER A 7 -4.30 27.05 0.36
CA SER A 7 -5.60 27.21 1.04
C SER A 7 -6.48 25.97 0.95
N SER A 8 -6.31 25.14 -0.08
CA SER A 8 -7.02 23.86 -0.22
C SER A 8 -6.44 22.78 0.69
N PHE A 9 -5.11 22.75 0.87
CA PHE A 9 -4.43 21.75 1.69
C PHE A 9 -4.78 21.94 3.18
N SER A 10 -4.72 23.19 3.66
CA SER A 10 -5.08 23.58 5.03
C SER A 10 -6.55 23.29 5.39
N LYS A 11 -7.47 23.18 4.41
CA LYS A 11 -8.86 22.78 4.68
C LYS A 11 -9.03 21.27 4.83
N MET A 12 -8.21 20.47 4.16
CA MET A 12 -8.30 19.01 4.23
C MET A 12 -7.83 18.43 5.57
N VAL A 13 -6.93 19.13 6.29
CA VAL A 13 -6.48 18.69 7.62
C VAL A 13 -7.63 18.50 8.60
N TRP A 14 -8.68 19.33 8.51
CA TRP A 14 -9.88 19.24 9.36
C TRP A 14 -10.72 18.00 9.10
N ILE A 15 -10.57 17.37 7.94
CA ILE A 15 -11.21 16.10 7.59
C ILE A 15 -10.28 14.93 7.89
N ARG A 16 -9.01 15.02 7.49
CA ARG A 16 -8.02 13.94 7.67
C ARG A 16 -7.72 13.65 9.13
N PHE A 17 -7.50 14.69 9.95
CA PHE A 17 -7.12 14.53 11.34
C PHE A 17 -8.11 13.67 12.17
N PRO A 18 -9.43 13.95 12.20
CA PRO A 18 -10.35 13.13 12.99
C PRO A 18 -10.43 11.69 12.49
N ILE A 19 -10.33 11.47 11.16
CA ILE A 19 -10.31 10.13 10.57
C ILE A 19 -9.04 9.39 11.02
N HIS A 20 -7.87 10.00 10.87
CA HIS A 20 -6.61 9.40 11.29
C HIS A 20 -6.55 9.12 12.78
N PHE A 21 -7.07 10.03 13.61
CA PHE A 21 -7.16 9.82 15.05
C PHE A 21 -8.06 8.65 15.40
N HIS A 22 -9.26 8.58 14.82
CA HIS A 22 -10.18 7.46 15.03
C HIS A 22 -9.58 6.12 14.60
N VAL A 23 -8.98 6.06 13.40
CA VAL A 23 -8.31 4.87 12.88
C VAL A 23 -7.13 4.46 13.75
N PHE A 24 -6.33 5.41 14.24
CA PHE A 24 -5.22 5.12 15.14
C PHE A 24 -5.71 4.49 16.44
N VAL A 25 -6.74 5.07 17.08
CA VAL A 25 -7.34 4.48 18.29
C VAL A 25 -7.88 3.08 18.02
N MET A 26 -8.59 2.89 16.90
CA MET A 26 -9.11 1.58 16.49
C MET A 26 -7.99 0.55 16.33
N TYR A 27 -6.88 0.88 15.66
CA TYR A 27 -5.76 -0.04 15.46
C TYR A 27 -5.00 -0.34 16.75
N ILE A 28 -4.81 0.63 17.64
CA ILE A 28 -4.22 0.39 18.95
C ILE A 28 -5.11 -0.54 19.78
N TYR A 29 -6.41 -0.30 19.79
CA TYR A 29 -7.36 -1.16 20.49
C TYR A 29 -7.38 -2.58 19.91
N ALA A 30 -7.45 -2.74 18.59
CA ALA A 30 -7.41 -4.05 17.95
C ALA A 30 -6.12 -4.79 18.28
N GLN A 31 -4.96 -4.16 18.19
CA GLN A 31 -3.70 -4.80 18.58
C GLN A 31 -3.68 -5.18 20.07
N TYR A 32 -4.10 -4.28 20.96
CA TYR A 32 -4.22 -4.58 22.38
C TYR A 32 -5.12 -5.81 22.62
N TYR A 33 -6.31 -5.84 22.01
CA TYR A 33 -7.24 -6.96 22.12
C TYR A 33 -6.63 -8.27 21.60
N GLY A 34 -5.97 -8.22 20.43
CA GLY A 34 -5.30 -9.38 19.85
C GLY A 34 -4.16 -9.93 20.71
N PHE A 35 -3.28 -9.07 21.22
CA PHE A 35 -2.10 -9.47 21.99
C PHE A 35 -2.41 -9.84 23.44
N ILE A 36 -3.33 -9.14 24.08
CA ILE A 36 -3.59 -9.29 25.52
C ILE A 36 -4.75 -10.25 25.80
N ILE A 37 -5.72 -10.37 24.89
CA ILE A 37 -6.91 -11.19 25.10
C ILE A 37 -6.86 -12.44 24.22
N ILE A 38 -6.80 -12.29 22.89
CA ILE A 38 -6.91 -13.43 21.97
C ILE A 38 -5.68 -14.35 22.07
N LEU A 39 -4.47 -13.80 22.03
CA LEU A 39 -3.24 -14.59 21.99
C LEU A 39 -3.07 -15.50 23.23
N PRO A 40 -3.26 -15.04 24.48
CA PRO A 40 -3.20 -15.92 25.65
C PRO A 40 -4.28 -17.00 25.64
N ILE A 41 -5.50 -16.69 25.17
CA ILE A 41 -6.56 -17.70 25.03
C ILE A 41 -6.13 -18.77 24.04
N MET A 42 -5.60 -18.38 22.86
CA MET A 42 -5.16 -19.33 21.86
C MET A 42 -4.01 -20.22 22.34
N ILE A 43 -3.02 -19.64 23.05
CA ILE A 43 -1.86 -20.39 23.58
C ILE A 43 -2.30 -21.47 24.57
N ASN A 44 -3.27 -21.17 25.42
CA ASN A 44 -3.72 -22.08 26.48
C ASN A 44 -4.96 -22.89 26.10
N HIS A 45 -5.40 -22.82 24.84
CA HIS A 45 -6.63 -23.47 24.41
C HIS A 45 -6.47 -25.01 24.36
N PRO A 46 -7.42 -25.79 24.93
CA PRO A 46 -7.29 -27.25 24.99
C PRO A 46 -7.41 -27.94 23.63
N SER A 47 -8.03 -27.30 22.62
CA SER A 47 -8.12 -27.90 21.28
C SER A 47 -6.75 -27.92 20.59
N GLU A 48 -6.37 -29.06 20.01
CA GLU A 48 -5.09 -29.17 19.29
C GLU A 48 -4.95 -28.21 18.10
N ILE A 49 -6.07 -27.79 17.49
CA ILE A 49 -6.09 -26.84 16.38
C ILE A 49 -5.73 -25.44 16.88
N ILE A 50 -6.48 -24.88 17.82
CA ILE A 50 -6.24 -23.52 18.35
C ILE A 50 -4.92 -23.48 19.16
N GLY A 51 -4.71 -24.42 20.08
CA GLY A 51 -3.50 -24.50 20.90
C GLY A 51 -2.23 -24.72 20.06
N GLY A 52 -2.33 -25.53 19.00
CA GLY A 52 -1.24 -25.77 18.05
C GLY A 52 -0.90 -24.56 17.16
N ILE A 53 -1.80 -23.58 17.08
CA ILE A 53 -1.63 -22.31 16.35
C ILE A 53 -1.17 -21.19 17.29
N GLY A 54 -1.57 -21.20 18.56
CA GLY A 54 -1.14 -20.31 19.66
C GLY A 54 -0.08 -19.27 19.32
N ILE A 55 1.18 -19.53 19.68
CA ILE A 55 2.28 -18.56 19.46
C ILE A 55 2.60 -18.32 17.97
N LYS A 56 2.27 -19.28 17.09
CA LYS A 56 2.47 -19.18 15.63
C LYS A 56 1.56 -18.13 15.00
N ALA A 57 0.46 -17.76 15.67
CA ALA A 57 -0.43 -16.68 15.27
C ALA A 57 0.29 -15.34 15.08
N LEU A 58 1.40 -15.11 15.79
CA LEU A 58 2.27 -13.93 15.57
C LEU A 58 2.89 -13.90 14.17
N GLY A 59 2.99 -15.05 13.51
CA GLY A 59 3.44 -15.20 12.14
C GLY A 59 2.37 -14.91 11.09
N TRP A 60 1.11 -14.63 11.46
CA TRP A 60 0.08 -14.30 10.48
C TRP A 60 0.36 -12.96 9.79
N LYS A 61 0.10 -12.93 8.48
CA LYS A 61 0.28 -11.73 7.66
C LYS A 61 -0.54 -10.54 8.15
N THR A 62 -1.71 -10.79 8.74
CA THR A 62 -2.58 -9.77 9.35
C THR A 62 -1.88 -8.98 10.44
N VAL A 63 -1.07 -9.63 11.29
CA VAL A 63 -0.29 -8.96 12.35
C VAL A 63 0.71 -7.98 11.74
N TRP A 64 1.37 -8.39 10.66
CA TRP A 64 2.35 -7.55 9.96
C TRP A 64 1.68 -6.35 9.29
N VAL A 65 0.56 -6.56 8.61
CA VAL A 65 -0.22 -5.50 7.97
C VAL A 65 -0.77 -4.52 9.01
N ALA A 66 -1.26 -5.01 10.16
CA ALA A 66 -1.70 -4.17 11.26
C ALA A 66 -0.56 -3.28 11.79
N THR A 67 0.65 -3.81 11.92
CA THR A 67 1.84 -3.02 12.30
C THR A 67 2.15 -1.95 11.25
N PHE A 68 2.18 -2.30 9.95
CA PHE A 68 2.44 -1.31 8.89
C PHE A 68 1.39 -0.20 8.86
N GLN A 69 0.11 -0.56 8.96
CA GLN A 69 -1.02 0.36 9.04
C GLN A 69 -0.91 1.30 10.25
N THR A 70 -0.53 0.76 11.40
CA THR A 70 -0.37 1.54 12.65
C THR A 70 0.77 2.54 12.55
N VAL A 71 1.93 2.12 12.04
CA VAL A 71 3.07 3.02 11.83
C VAL A 71 2.72 4.10 10.80
N PHE A 72 2.07 3.72 9.71
CA PHE A 72 1.61 4.67 8.69
C PHE A 72 0.65 5.71 9.28
N ILE A 73 -0.41 5.27 9.96
CA ILE A 73 -1.42 6.21 10.48
C ILE A 73 -0.84 7.10 11.58
N PHE A 74 0.12 6.60 12.37
CA PHE A 74 0.87 7.42 13.33
C PHE A 74 1.66 8.54 12.63
N LEU A 75 2.36 8.22 11.54
CA LEU A 75 3.07 9.24 10.74
C LEU A 75 2.09 10.22 10.09
N ALA A 76 0.95 9.73 9.59
CA ALA A 76 -0.09 10.58 9.01
C ALA A 76 -0.69 11.55 10.05
N LEU A 77 -1.03 11.05 11.24
CA LEU A 77 -1.53 11.86 12.35
C LEU A 77 -0.49 12.88 12.81
N THR A 78 0.77 12.47 12.93
CA THR A 78 1.87 13.39 13.28
C THR A 78 2.02 14.50 12.25
N TYR A 79 1.90 14.16 10.96
CA TYR A 79 1.95 15.15 9.88
C TYR A 79 0.76 16.13 9.96
N ASP A 80 -0.46 15.64 10.19
CA ASP A 80 -1.64 16.50 10.34
C ASP A 80 -1.52 17.44 11.56
N ILE A 81 -0.96 16.98 12.68
CA ILE A 81 -0.67 17.84 13.84
C ILE A 81 0.31 18.95 13.46
N LEU A 82 1.37 18.62 12.72
CA LEU A 82 2.34 19.62 12.26
C LEU A 82 1.71 20.62 11.30
N GLU A 83 0.82 20.19 10.42
CA GLU A 83 0.05 21.09 9.55
C GLU A 83 -0.90 21.99 10.35
N TRP A 84 -1.59 21.46 11.35
CA TRP A 84 -2.45 22.25 12.23
C TRP A 84 -1.67 23.33 13.01
N MET A 85 -0.42 23.01 13.38
CA MET A 85 0.51 23.94 14.01
C MET A 85 1.20 24.90 13.02
N ASN A 86 0.85 24.88 11.73
CA ASN A 86 1.52 25.63 10.65
C ASN A 86 3.04 25.35 10.55
N LYS A 87 3.46 24.10 10.82
CA LYS A 87 4.86 23.62 10.78
C LYS A 87 5.12 22.62 9.66
N GLN A 88 4.24 22.52 8.67
CA GLN A 88 4.35 21.59 7.53
C GLN A 88 5.58 21.83 6.64
N ASP A 89 6.11 23.05 6.60
CA ASP A 89 7.27 23.41 5.76
C ASP A 89 8.62 23.07 6.41
N THR A 90 8.61 22.59 7.66
CA THR A 90 9.83 22.19 8.37
C THR A 90 10.45 20.94 7.75
N GLU A 91 11.78 20.80 7.85
CA GLU A 91 12.49 19.61 7.38
C GLU A 91 12.00 18.32 8.06
N ARG A 92 11.57 18.42 9.33
CA ARG A 92 10.96 17.30 10.06
C ARG A 92 9.64 16.86 9.43
N ALA A 93 8.75 17.81 9.12
CA ALA A 93 7.47 17.52 8.49
C ALA A 93 7.65 16.89 7.10
N LYS A 94 8.58 17.40 6.29
CA LYS A 94 8.92 16.82 4.99
C LYS A 94 9.43 15.38 5.11
N LYS A 95 10.27 15.09 6.11
CA LYS A 95 10.77 13.72 6.37
C LYS A 95 9.65 12.78 6.81
N ILE A 96 8.75 13.23 7.68
CA ILE A 96 7.58 12.45 8.11
C ILE A 96 6.69 12.14 6.91
N MET A 97 6.38 13.14 6.09
CA MET A 97 5.59 12.99 4.86
C MET A 97 6.24 11.98 3.90
N TYR A 98 7.55 12.09 3.68
CA TYR A 98 8.30 11.16 2.82
C TYR A 98 8.16 9.71 3.31
N TRP A 99 8.43 9.44 4.59
CA TRP A 99 8.34 8.07 5.12
C TRP A 99 6.91 7.56 5.22
N ARG A 100 5.95 8.43 5.54
CA ARG A 100 4.51 8.12 5.49
C ARG A 100 4.14 7.59 4.11
N ASP A 101 4.54 8.29 3.05
CA ASP A 101 4.14 7.93 1.68
C ASP A 101 4.94 6.73 1.14
N VAL A 102 6.22 6.59 1.48
CA VAL A 102 7.01 5.38 1.16
C VAL A 102 6.42 4.14 1.81
N LEU A 103 6.06 4.20 3.10
CA LEU A 103 5.43 3.08 3.81
C LEU A 103 4.04 2.79 3.24
N TYR A 104 3.25 3.82 2.97
CA TYR A 104 1.93 3.66 2.39
C TYR A 104 1.98 2.93 1.04
N ASN A 105 2.81 3.43 0.13
CA ASN A 105 2.95 2.89 -1.23
C ASN A 105 3.58 1.49 -1.22
N GLY A 106 4.70 1.31 -0.53
CA GLY A 106 5.50 0.08 -0.61
C GLY A 106 5.00 -1.06 0.27
N LEU A 107 4.32 -0.77 1.38
CA LEU A 107 3.92 -1.78 2.36
C LEU A 107 2.41 -1.79 2.64
N VAL A 108 1.82 -0.65 2.98
CA VAL A 108 0.42 -0.63 3.46
C VAL A 108 -0.53 -1.06 2.37
N VAL A 109 -0.54 -0.38 1.22
CA VAL A 109 -1.50 -0.66 0.14
C VAL A 109 -1.37 -2.08 -0.42
N PRO A 110 -0.20 -2.52 -0.93
CA PRO A 110 -0.11 -3.81 -1.61
C PRO A 110 -0.46 -4.98 -0.69
N PHE A 111 0.01 -4.97 0.57
CA PHE A 111 -0.27 -6.06 1.49
C PHE A 111 -1.66 -6.00 2.12
N THR A 112 -2.24 -4.81 2.30
CA THR A 112 -3.63 -4.68 2.77
C THR A 112 -4.62 -5.24 1.75
N LEU A 113 -4.47 -4.85 0.49
CA LEU A 113 -5.35 -5.32 -0.58
C LEU A 113 -5.14 -6.82 -0.82
N PHE A 114 -3.90 -7.32 -0.75
CA PHE A 114 -3.62 -8.75 -0.79
C PHE A 114 -4.29 -9.51 0.34
N VAL A 115 -4.07 -9.13 1.60
CA VAL A 115 -4.63 -9.84 2.76
C VAL A 115 -6.16 -9.85 2.71
N THR A 116 -6.76 -8.70 2.42
CA THR A 116 -8.22 -8.58 2.32
C THR A 116 -8.77 -9.47 1.20
N SER A 117 -8.21 -9.35 0.00
CA SER A 117 -8.71 -10.08 -1.18
C SER A 117 -8.52 -11.58 -1.00
N LEU A 118 -7.32 -12.02 -0.60
CA LEU A 118 -7.02 -13.44 -0.44
C LEU A 118 -7.86 -14.06 0.67
N PHE A 119 -7.95 -13.40 1.83
CA PHE A 119 -8.73 -13.92 2.95
C PHE A 119 -10.18 -14.13 2.57
N TRP A 120 -10.87 -13.10 2.06
CA TRP A 120 -12.30 -13.22 1.75
C TRP A 120 -12.58 -14.13 0.55
N THR A 121 -11.67 -14.19 -0.43
CA THR A 121 -11.81 -15.13 -1.56
C THR A 121 -11.73 -16.57 -1.07
N VAL A 122 -10.72 -16.91 -0.27
CA VAL A 122 -10.58 -18.28 0.24
C VAL A 122 -11.67 -18.59 1.24
N TYR A 123 -12.02 -17.64 2.12
CA TYR A 123 -13.13 -17.79 3.07
C TYR A 123 -14.46 -18.11 2.38
N ALA A 124 -14.75 -17.44 1.25
CA ALA A 124 -15.97 -17.66 0.49
C ALA A 124 -15.99 -19.00 -0.27
N ILE A 125 -14.81 -19.53 -0.66
CA ILE A 125 -14.69 -20.85 -1.28
C ILE A 125 -14.85 -21.94 -0.22
N ASP A 126 -14.02 -21.87 0.83
CA ASP A 126 -14.04 -22.77 1.98
C ASP A 126 -13.32 -22.10 3.15
N ARG A 127 -14.09 -21.71 4.17
CA ARG A 127 -13.56 -21.04 5.36
C ARG A 127 -12.55 -21.89 6.13
N GLU A 128 -12.64 -23.22 6.10
CA GLU A 128 -11.76 -24.11 6.85
C GLU A 128 -10.29 -24.00 6.40
N LEU A 129 -10.05 -23.46 5.22
CA LEU A 129 -8.71 -23.27 4.66
C LEU A 129 -7.94 -22.07 5.23
N VAL A 130 -8.64 -21.08 5.78
CA VAL A 130 -8.04 -19.82 6.27
C VAL A 130 -8.54 -19.38 7.64
N TYR A 131 -9.78 -19.72 7.98
CA TYR A 131 -10.44 -19.39 9.24
C TYR A 131 -11.48 -20.47 9.61
N PRO A 132 -11.01 -21.65 10.07
CA PRO A 132 -11.82 -22.72 10.64
C PRO A 132 -12.91 -22.25 11.61
N GLU A 133 -14.05 -22.93 11.60
CA GLU A 133 -15.19 -22.64 12.48
C GLU A 133 -14.81 -22.62 13.97
N VAL A 134 -13.86 -23.45 14.38
CA VAL A 134 -13.39 -23.50 15.77
C VAL A 134 -12.88 -22.14 16.28
N PHE A 135 -12.38 -21.26 15.40
CA PHE A 135 -11.94 -19.92 15.77
C PHE A 135 -13.08 -19.01 16.24
N ASP A 136 -14.34 -19.27 15.87
CA ASP A 136 -15.49 -18.46 16.27
C ASP A 136 -15.72 -18.48 17.79
N SER A 137 -15.20 -19.51 18.47
CA SER A 137 -15.24 -19.62 19.94
C SER A 137 -14.26 -18.68 20.66
N VAL A 138 -13.25 -18.17 19.96
CA VAL A 138 -12.16 -17.36 20.54
C VAL A 138 -12.08 -15.96 19.92
N VAL A 139 -12.31 -15.85 18.61
CA VAL A 139 -12.12 -14.62 17.84
C VAL A 139 -13.48 -14.01 17.54
N PRO A 140 -13.82 -12.85 18.14
CA PRO A 140 -15.09 -12.19 17.85
C PRO A 140 -15.19 -11.73 16.40
N TRP A 141 -16.40 -11.75 15.85
CA TRP A 141 -16.68 -11.34 14.47
C TRP A 141 -16.14 -9.93 14.15
N TRP A 142 -16.27 -8.97 15.08
CA TRP A 142 -15.82 -7.60 14.88
C TRP A 142 -14.29 -7.52 14.73
N PHE A 143 -13.56 -8.34 15.49
CA PHE A 143 -12.09 -8.37 15.44
C PHE A 143 -11.63 -8.90 14.10
N ASN A 144 -12.29 -9.95 13.61
CA ASN A 144 -12.03 -10.51 12.28
C ASN A 144 -12.18 -9.42 11.19
N HIS A 145 -13.25 -8.62 11.23
CA HIS A 145 -13.41 -7.49 10.30
C HIS A 145 -12.36 -6.39 10.50
N CYS A 146 -11.93 -6.09 11.73
CA CYS A 146 -10.86 -5.12 11.98
C CYS A 146 -9.57 -5.47 11.23
N VAL A 147 -9.21 -6.76 11.18
CA VAL A 147 -7.94 -7.20 10.56
C VAL A 147 -8.06 -7.68 9.11
N HIS A 148 -9.28 -7.94 8.60
CA HIS A 148 -9.50 -8.43 7.23
C HIS A 148 -10.36 -7.55 6.34
N THR A 149 -11.14 -6.60 6.86
CA THR A 149 -12.03 -5.73 6.05
C THR A 149 -11.68 -4.26 6.24
N ASN A 150 -11.66 -3.80 7.49
CA ASN A 150 -11.53 -2.38 7.81
C ASN A 150 -10.20 -1.80 7.33
N ILE A 151 -9.13 -2.62 7.32
CA ILE A 151 -7.83 -2.21 6.75
C ILE A 151 -7.94 -1.73 5.30
N ALA A 152 -8.77 -2.39 4.47
CA ALA A 152 -8.97 -2.00 3.08
C ALA A 152 -9.87 -0.76 2.95
N ILE A 153 -10.88 -0.63 3.83
CA ILE A 153 -11.70 0.59 3.92
C ILE A 153 -10.81 1.80 4.26
N VAL A 154 -9.89 1.66 5.20
CA VAL A 154 -8.91 2.71 5.53
C VAL A 154 -8.03 3.06 4.34
N VAL A 155 -7.52 2.06 3.60
CA VAL A 155 -6.74 2.30 2.37
C VAL A 155 -7.57 3.03 1.31
N LEU A 156 -8.85 2.68 1.15
CA LEU A 156 -9.76 3.33 0.21
C LEU A 156 -10.00 4.79 0.61
N ILE A 157 -10.36 5.06 1.87
CA ILE A 157 -10.55 6.42 2.38
C ILE A 157 -9.27 7.24 2.16
N GLU A 158 -8.11 6.68 2.50
CA GLU A 158 -6.84 7.36 2.34
C GLU A 158 -6.47 7.63 0.87
N THR A 159 -6.83 6.73 -0.03
CA THR A 159 -6.68 6.92 -1.48
C THR A 159 -7.57 8.06 -1.99
N LEU A 160 -8.76 8.23 -1.41
CA LEU A 160 -9.68 9.31 -1.78
C LEU A 160 -9.26 10.67 -1.19
N LEU A 161 -8.70 10.68 0.02
CA LEU A 161 -8.33 11.92 0.72
C LEU A 161 -6.97 12.49 0.30
N THR A 162 -5.99 11.62 0.03
CA THR A 162 -4.61 12.05 -0.20
C THR A 162 -4.13 11.63 -1.59
N PRO A 163 -3.81 12.58 -2.50
CA PRO A 163 -3.37 12.26 -3.85
C PRO A 163 -1.96 11.64 -3.85
N ARG A 164 -1.85 10.36 -4.22
CA ARG A 164 -0.57 9.66 -4.44
C ARG A 164 -0.51 9.08 -5.85
N ARG A 165 -0.28 9.96 -6.83
CA ARG A 165 -0.36 9.64 -8.27
C ARG A 165 0.87 8.89 -8.81
N GLN A 166 2.00 8.97 -8.09
CA GLN A 166 3.28 8.39 -8.48
C GLN A 166 4.07 7.95 -7.23
N PRO A 167 5.06 7.04 -7.41
CA PRO A 167 5.95 6.63 -6.34
C PRO A 167 6.67 7.82 -5.71
N THR A 168 6.78 7.83 -4.38
CA THR A 168 7.62 8.77 -3.65
C THR A 168 9.09 8.41 -3.81
N ASN A 169 9.39 7.10 -3.73
CA ASN A 169 10.69 6.55 -4.06
C ASN A 169 10.53 5.12 -4.58
N LYS A 170 10.36 4.98 -5.90
CA LYS A 170 10.09 3.69 -6.56
C LYS A 170 11.08 2.60 -6.18
N SER A 171 12.38 2.91 -6.14
CA SER A 171 13.41 1.91 -5.83
C SER A 171 13.30 1.42 -4.39
N LEU A 172 13.12 2.33 -3.43
CA LEU A 172 12.98 1.97 -2.01
C LEU A 172 11.68 1.23 -1.75
N GLU A 173 10.56 1.72 -2.31
CA GLU A 173 9.24 1.08 -2.17
C GLU A 173 9.27 -0.35 -2.70
N LEU A 174 9.78 -0.59 -3.92
CA LEU A 174 9.89 -1.93 -4.48
C LEU A 174 10.84 -2.84 -3.68
N LYS A 175 11.94 -2.30 -3.14
CA LYS A 175 12.83 -3.06 -2.25
C LYS A 175 12.10 -3.48 -0.98
N LEU A 176 11.31 -2.60 -0.37
CA LEU A 176 10.50 -2.91 0.80
C LEU A 176 9.44 -3.96 0.47
N THR A 177 8.68 -3.80 -0.61
CA THR A 177 7.68 -4.79 -1.06
C THR A 177 8.32 -6.15 -1.30
N THR A 178 9.47 -6.19 -1.98
CA THR A 178 10.20 -7.43 -2.28
C THR A 178 10.71 -8.06 -0.99
N PHE A 179 11.42 -7.31 -0.15
CA PHE A 179 11.97 -7.81 1.11
C PHE A 179 10.87 -8.39 2.02
N THR A 180 9.75 -7.69 2.16
CA THR A 180 8.61 -8.18 2.95
C THR A 180 7.93 -9.39 2.32
N SER A 181 7.86 -9.49 0.99
CA SER A 181 7.25 -10.64 0.30
C SER A 181 8.07 -11.93 0.47
N PHE A 182 9.39 -11.85 0.26
CA PHE A 182 10.28 -13.00 0.42
C PHE A 182 10.56 -13.31 1.90
N GLY A 183 10.72 -12.28 2.74
CA GLY A 183 10.89 -12.46 4.19
C GLY A 183 9.67 -13.13 4.82
N TYR A 184 8.46 -12.76 4.40
CA TYR A 184 7.25 -13.42 4.87
C TYR A 184 7.16 -14.88 4.42
N ALA A 185 7.54 -15.15 3.16
CA ALA A 185 7.64 -16.52 2.66
C ALA A 185 8.57 -17.38 3.51
N ALA A 186 9.77 -16.87 3.80
CA ALA A 186 10.73 -17.55 4.64
C ALA A 186 10.14 -17.89 6.02
N ILE A 187 9.34 -17.01 6.62
CA ILE A 187 8.72 -17.24 7.94
C ILE A 187 7.74 -18.39 7.92
N TYR A 188 6.70 -18.38 7.08
CA TYR A 188 5.71 -19.46 7.15
C TYR A 188 6.24 -20.79 6.58
N TYR A 189 7.19 -20.77 5.65
CA TYR A 189 7.90 -22.01 5.27
C TYR A 189 8.74 -22.53 6.43
N SER A 190 9.42 -21.67 7.19
CA SER A 190 10.15 -22.09 8.39
C SER A 190 9.20 -22.71 9.41
N ILE A 191 8.04 -22.10 9.66
CA ILE A 191 7.01 -22.65 10.55
C ILE A 191 6.60 -24.06 10.10
N TYR A 192 6.40 -24.27 8.80
CA TYR A 192 6.09 -25.58 8.25
C TYR A 192 7.21 -26.58 8.50
N TYR A 193 8.46 -26.27 8.12
CA TYR A 193 9.58 -27.21 8.26
C TYR A 193 9.95 -27.53 9.71
N PHE A 194 9.78 -26.59 10.65
CA PHE A 194 10.05 -26.83 12.06
C PHE A 194 8.92 -27.54 12.81
N THR A 195 7.67 -27.36 12.39
CA THR A 195 6.51 -27.84 13.15
C THR A 195 5.69 -28.92 12.45
N GLY A 196 6.00 -29.22 11.18
CA GLY A 196 5.23 -30.15 10.35
C GLY A 196 3.81 -29.70 10.02
N ARG A 197 3.45 -28.45 10.35
CA ARG A 197 2.11 -27.88 10.14
C ARG A 197 2.21 -26.54 9.42
N TRP A 198 1.39 -26.37 8.39
CA TRP A 198 1.27 -25.10 7.68
C TRP A 198 0.65 -24.02 8.58
N LEU A 199 1.07 -22.77 8.38
CA LEU A 199 0.42 -21.63 9.02
C LEU A 199 -0.99 -21.38 8.47
N TYR A 200 -1.22 -21.75 7.20
CA TYR A 200 -2.50 -21.64 6.51
C TYR A 200 -2.87 -22.99 5.92
N ASN A 201 -4.07 -23.50 6.24
CA ASN A 201 -4.52 -24.83 5.82
C ASN A 201 -4.62 -24.98 4.30
N VAL A 202 -4.83 -23.88 3.57
CA VAL A 202 -4.83 -23.86 2.10
C VAL A 202 -3.58 -24.51 1.47
N PHE A 203 -2.41 -24.39 2.10
CA PHE A 203 -1.19 -25.06 1.61
C PHE A 203 -1.16 -26.56 1.90
N GLY A 204 -1.88 -27.01 2.93
CA GLY A 204 -1.92 -28.42 3.34
C GLY A 204 -2.72 -29.32 2.39
N ILE A 205 -3.64 -28.74 1.61
CA ILE A 205 -4.41 -29.47 0.60
C ILE A 205 -3.74 -29.49 -0.78
N MET A 206 -2.63 -28.76 -0.95
CA MET A 206 -1.94 -28.59 -2.22
C MET A 206 -0.73 -29.52 -2.33
N THR A 207 -0.49 -30.02 -3.54
CA THR A 207 0.80 -30.64 -3.90
C THR A 207 1.90 -29.58 -3.99
N TRP A 208 3.16 -29.96 -3.90
CA TRP A 208 4.29 -29.01 -3.91
C TRP A 208 4.34 -28.11 -5.15
N TRP A 209 3.98 -28.61 -6.33
CA TRP A 209 3.94 -27.76 -7.54
C TRP A 209 2.82 -26.72 -7.45
N GLN A 210 1.66 -27.07 -6.87
CA GLN A 210 0.55 -26.14 -6.63
C GLN A 210 0.96 -25.09 -5.61
N VAL A 211 1.68 -25.49 -4.54
CA VAL A 211 2.27 -24.55 -3.56
C VAL A 211 3.21 -23.57 -4.25
N SER A 212 4.11 -24.03 -5.13
CA SER A 212 5.00 -23.14 -5.88
C SER A 212 4.25 -22.19 -6.81
N LEU A 213 3.22 -22.67 -7.52
CA LEU A 213 2.40 -21.82 -8.38
C LEU A 213 1.63 -20.77 -7.56
N PHE A 214 0.99 -21.20 -6.47
CA PHE A 214 0.29 -20.32 -5.55
C PHE A 214 1.23 -19.29 -4.92
N GLN A 215 2.48 -19.68 -4.66
CA GLN A 215 3.50 -18.76 -4.18
C GLN A 215 3.84 -17.66 -5.19
N CYS A 216 3.99 -18.03 -6.46
CA CYS A 216 4.19 -17.07 -7.54
C CYS A 216 3.00 -16.10 -7.65
N LEU A 217 1.76 -16.59 -7.49
CA LEU A 217 0.56 -15.75 -7.47
C LEU A 217 0.54 -14.78 -6.28
N ILE A 218 0.93 -15.24 -5.09
CA ILE A 218 1.05 -14.38 -3.90
C ILE A 218 2.03 -13.24 -4.17
N TRP A 219 3.24 -13.54 -4.68
CA TRP A 219 4.22 -12.49 -4.99
C TRP A 219 3.73 -11.56 -6.10
N ALA A 220 3.19 -12.12 -7.19
CA ALA A 220 2.65 -11.34 -8.29
C ALA A 220 1.54 -10.38 -7.83
N SER A 221 0.66 -10.82 -6.93
CA SER A 221 -0.43 -9.99 -6.41
C SER A 221 0.07 -8.75 -5.64
N ALA A 222 1.17 -8.87 -4.89
CA ALA A 222 1.75 -7.73 -4.18
C ALA A 222 2.24 -6.64 -5.15
N TYR A 223 2.91 -7.04 -6.25
CA TYR A 223 3.33 -6.11 -7.30
C TYR A 223 2.12 -5.56 -8.08
N PHE A 224 1.13 -6.41 -8.39
CA PHE A 224 -0.10 -5.98 -9.02
C PHE A 224 -0.75 -4.85 -8.23
N PHE A 225 -1.00 -5.06 -6.93
CA PHE A 225 -1.61 -4.03 -6.07
C PHE A 225 -0.74 -2.77 -5.95
N TYR A 226 0.59 -2.91 -5.87
CA TYR A 226 1.54 -1.80 -5.86
C TYR A 226 1.48 -0.94 -7.14
N PHE A 227 1.24 -1.53 -8.31
CA PHE A 227 1.15 -0.73 -9.54
C PHE A 227 -0.25 -0.17 -9.75
N THR A 228 -1.28 -0.95 -9.43
CA THR A 228 -2.67 -0.55 -9.68
C THR A 228 -3.11 0.60 -8.80
N HIS A 229 -2.62 0.74 -7.56
CA HIS A 229 -3.10 1.83 -6.69
C HIS A 229 -2.70 3.21 -7.22
N PHE A 230 -1.55 3.33 -7.91
CA PHE A 230 -1.20 4.58 -8.61
C PHE A 230 -2.15 4.86 -9.78
N MET A 231 -2.63 3.83 -10.48
CA MET A 231 -3.65 3.99 -11.53
C MET A 231 -4.95 4.49 -10.92
N VAL A 232 -5.40 3.86 -9.84
CA VAL A 232 -6.60 4.27 -9.09
C VAL A 232 -6.48 5.71 -8.58
N ASN A 233 -5.34 6.08 -8.00
CA ASN A 233 -5.08 7.45 -7.56
C ASN A 233 -5.18 8.46 -8.71
N ARG A 234 -4.65 8.13 -9.90
CA ARG A 234 -4.77 9.00 -11.09
C ARG A 234 -6.20 9.10 -11.62
N LEU A 235 -7.04 8.08 -11.42
CA LEU A 235 -8.46 8.14 -11.79
C LEU A 235 -9.21 9.15 -10.91
N PHE A 236 -9.00 9.13 -9.59
CA PHE A 236 -9.70 10.03 -8.67
C PHE A 236 -9.12 11.44 -8.62
N HIS A 237 -7.80 11.57 -8.68
CA HIS A 237 -7.11 12.85 -8.50
C HIS A 237 -6.64 13.47 -9.83
N GLY A 238 -6.87 12.83 -10.96
CA GLY A 238 -6.29 13.21 -12.25
C GLY A 238 -4.80 12.89 -12.38
N SER A 239 -4.26 12.94 -13.61
CA SER A 239 -2.82 12.88 -13.86
C SER A 239 -2.16 14.23 -13.62
N GLU A 240 -0.90 14.25 -13.16
CA GLU A 240 -0.13 15.50 -13.12
C GLU A 240 0.17 15.98 -14.55
N ASP A 241 -0.08 17.25 -14.83
CA ASP A 241 0.32 17.89 -16.08
C ASP A 241 1.85 17.94 -16.16
N LYS A 242 2.44 17.12 -17.05
CA LYS A 242 3.88 17.12 -17.38
C LYS A 242 4.41 18.53 -17.78
N THR A 243 3.52 19.46 -18.11
CA THR A 243 3.80 20.85 -18.51
C THR A 243 4.23 21.78 -17.36
N ALA A 244 3.94 21.45 -16.10
CA ALA A 244 4.29 22.32 -14.97
C ALA A 244 5.78 22.26 -14.59
N VAL A 245 6.49 21.19 -14.98
CA VAL A 245 7.93 21.01 -14.71
C VAL A 245 8.80 21.78 -15.72
N ASN A 246 8.26 22.16 -16.89
CA ASN A 246 8.98 22.87 -17.95
C ASN A 246 8.63 24.36 -18.06
N LYS A 247 8.07 25.00 -17.02
CA LYS A 247 7.94 26.47 -17.01
C LYS A 247 9.31 27.11 -16.76
N SER A 248 10.12 27.24 -17.82
CA SER A 248 11.18 28.24 -17.88
C SER A 248 10.53 29.63 -17.88
N VAL A 249 10.76 30.42 -16.83
CA VAL A 249 10.42 31.84 -16.84
C VAL A 249 11.54 32.55 -17.59
N THR A 250 11.26 33.02 -18.81
CA THR A 250 12.12 33.99 -19.50
C THR A 250 11.93 35.35 -18.85
N VAL A 251 12.98 35.88 -18.23
CA VAL A 251 13.03 37.28 -17.79
C VAL A 251 13.88 38.03 -18.80
N GLU A 252 13.27 38.92 -19.58
CA GLU A 252 14.00 39.87 -20.41
C GLU A 252 14.45 41.05 -19.56
N ASN A 253 15.76 41.31 -19.55
CA ASN A 253 16.31 42.57 -19.09
C ASN A 253 17.35 43.02 -20.11
N ASN A 254 17.14 44.22 -20.66
CA ASN A 254 18.00 44.99 -21.57
C ASN A 254 19.16 44.19 -22.20
N GLY A 255 18.88 43.56 -23.33
CA GLY A 255 19.90 43.12 -24.30
C GLY A 255 20.62 41.82 -24.03
N SER A 256 20.31 41.04 -22.98
CA SER A 256 20.83 39.67 -22.85
C SER A 256 19.81 38.67 -22.32
N THR A 257 19.53 37.62 -23.09
CA THR A 257 18.67 36.50 -22.68
C THR A 257 19.48 35.54 -21.81
N LYS A 258 19.16 35.42 -20.51
CA LYS A 258 19.71 34.38 -19.63
C LYS A 258 18.63 33.38 -19.24
N THR A 259 18.78 32.14 -19.70
CA THR A 259 17.90 31.02 -19.33
C THR A 259 18.42 30.36 -18.05
N VAL A 260 17.75 30.60 -16.91
CA VAL A 260 18.10 29.95 -15.64
C VAL A 260 17.29 28.65 -15.49
N LYS A 261 17.97 27.49 -15.59
CA LYS A 261 17.39 26.18 -15.24
C LYS A 261 17.59 25.92 -13.75
N PHE A 262 16.51 25.84 -12.98
CA PHE A 262 16.54 25.33 -11.61
C PHE A 262 16.35 23.80 -11.67
N GLY A 263 17.46 23.07 -11.83
CA GLY A 263 17.47 21.61 -11.81
C GLY A 263 18.00 21.09 -10.48
N SER A 264 17.17 20.42 -9.69
CA SER A 264 17.65 19.49 -8.66
C SER A 264 18.29 18.29 -9.36
N LEU A 265 19.53 17.99 -8.99
CA LEU A 265 20.35 16.88 -9.45
C LEU A 265 19.56 15.57 -9.64
N GLN A 266 19.36 15.16 -10.89
CA GLN A 266 19.02 13.78 -11.22
C GLN A 266 20.23 13.17 -11.93
N LYS A 267 20.80 12.16 -11.26
CA LYS A 267 21.93 11.37 -11.74
C LYS A 267 21.47 10.52 -12.92
N ASN A 268 22.09 10.70 -14.08
CA ASN A 268 21.80 9.95 -15.30
C ASN A 268 22.13 8.46 -15.11
N THR A 269 21.20 7.60 -15.50
CA THR A 269 21.48 6.19 -15.85
C THR A 269 20.61 5.87 -17.07
N PRO A 270 21.15 5.22 -18.11
CA PRO A 270 20.42 5.05 -19.37
C PRO A 270 19.49 3.84 -19.26
N GLU A 271 18.19 4.07 -19.28
CA GLU A 271 17.18 3.02 -19.45
C GLU A 271 16.30 3.41 -20.63
N GLU A 272 16.40 2.63 -21.72
CA GLU A 272 15.51 2.71 -22.88
C GLU A 272 14.07 2.49 -22.43
N SER A 273 13.34 3.59 -22.25
CA SER A 273 11.92 3.53 -21.96
C SER A 273 11.15 3.26 -23.26
N PHE A 274 10.45 2.12 -23.29
CA PHE A 274 9.29 1.91 -24.16
C PHE A 274 8.27 3.01 -23.84
N THR A 275 8.29 4.08 -24.62
CA THR A 275 7.38 5.22 -24.48
C THR A 275 6.01 4.82 -25.01
N SER A 276 5.01 4.81 -24.12
CA SER A 276 3.58 4.69 -24.49
C SER A 276 3.07 5.88 -25.30
N ASP A 277 3.93 6.87 -25.57
CA ASP A 277 3.63 8.11 -26.27
C ASP A 277 3.65 7.97 -27.82
N ASN A 278 3.97 6.77 -28.35
CA ASN A 278 3.94 6.52 -29.79
C ASN A 278 2.63 5.90 -30.31
N TRP A 279 1.76 5.38 -29.44
CA TRP A 279 0.54 4.67 -29.89
C TRP A 279 -0.47 5.60 -30.57
N HIS A 280 -0.67 6.80 -30.02
CA HIS A 280 -1.59 7.78 -30.57
C HIS A 280 -1.10 8.39 -31.89
N LEU A 281 0.22 8.55 -32.07
CA LEU A 281 0.82 8.98 -33.34
C LEU A 281 0.73 7.88 -34.41
N LYS A 282 0.91 6.61 -34.02
CA LYS A 282 0.72 5.46 -34.91
C LYS A 282 -0.73 5.30 -35.33
N TYR A 283 -1.70 5.51 -34.42
CA TYR A 283 -3.13 5.45 -34.76
C TYR A 283 -3.56 6.59 -35.69
N ARG A 284 -3.05 7.81 -35.46
CA ARG A 284 -3.34 8.98 -36.30
C ARG A 284 -2.79 8.80 -37.72
N SER A 285 -1.54 8.34 -37.87
CA SER A 285 -0.94 8.06 -39.18
C SER A 285 -1.59 6.88 -39.92
N LEU A 286 -2.11 5.87 -39.21
CA LEU A 286 -2.88 4.78 -39.82
C LEU A 286 -4.26 5.26 -40.30
N ARG A 287 -4.94 6.11 -39.52
CA ARG A 287 -6.22 6.71 -39.92
C ARG A 287 -6.07 7.58 -41.18
N ASP A 288 -5.05 8.41 -41.23
CA ASP A 288 -4.79 9.28 -42.39
C ASP A 288 -4.41 8.47 -43.66
N LYS A 289 -3.84 7.26 -43.51
CA LYS A 289 -3.60 6.33 -44.64
C LYS A 289 -4.88 5.62 -45.12
N PHE A 290 -5.83 5.33 -44.23
CA PHE A 290 -7.12 4.74 -44.58
C PHE A 290 -8.08 5.76 -45.22
N GLU A 291 -8.03 7.02 -44.80
CA GLU A 291 -8.88 8.09 -45.37
C GLU A 291 -8.41 8.53 -46.76
N ASN A 292 -7.11 8.45 -47.04
CA ASN A 292 -6.52 8.79 -48.35
C ASN A 292 -6.46 7.61 -49.35
N SER A 293 -6.90 6.40 -48.97
CA SER A 293 -6.93 5.22 -49.86
C SER A 293 -8.32 4.88 -50.40
N ARG A 294 -9.30 5.77 -50.18
CA ARG A 294 -10.65 5.69 -50.79
C ARG A 294 -10.91 6.88 -51.72
N LEU A 295 -10.02 7.06 -52.69
CA LEU A 295 -10.27 7.68 -53.99
C LEU A 295 -9.62 6.81 -55.05
#